data_AF-A0A2E4J2N1-F1
#
_entry.id   AF-A0A2E4J2N1-F1
#
_cell.length_a   1.000
_cell.length_b   1.000
_cell.length_c   1.000
_cell.angle_alpha   90.00
_cell.angle_beta   90.00
_cell.angle_gamma   90.00
#
_symmetry.space_group_name_H-M   'P 1'
#
loop_
_entity.id
_entity.type
_entity.pdbx_description
1 polymer ?
#
loop_
_entity_poly.entity_id
_entity_poly.type
_entity_poly.pdbx_seq_one_letter_code
_entity_poly.pdbx_strand_id
1 'polypeptide(L)'
;MFCPILGRIDKRLIGRAVKIRSIGIRLRWRVTPLLFTEGGRANQYAKIQRAYALENAPDQVQLHHCEQYEDPASRKLDDVPLPEGLTYEEYFEYAYVNVSEHRFRHWHAVPWLRNLFRMDG
;
A
#
# COMPACT_ATOMS: atom_id res chain seq x y z
N MET A 1 -43.72 -29.31 8.30
CA MET A 1 -42.26 -29.28 8.51
C MET A 1 -41.98 -28.06 9.39
N PHE A 2 -41.81 -28.31 10.68
CA PHE A 2 -41.46 -27.36 11.74
C PHE A 2 -39.99 -27.61 12.08
N CYS A 3 -39.20 -26.55 12.27
CA CYS A 3 -38.01 -26.62 13.11
C CYS A 3 -37.99 -25.36 13.98
N PRO A 4 -38.48 -25.43 15.25
CA PRO A 4 -38.28 -24.42 16.27
C PRO A 4 -36.87 -24.61 16.86
N ILE A 5 -36.19 -23.62 17.39
CA ILE A 5 -36.27 -23.23 18.80
C ILE A 5 -35.71 -21.80 18.91
N LEU A 6 -36.59 -20.81 18.99
CA LEU A 6 -36.25 -19.55 19.66
C LEU A 6 -36.39 -19.81 21.16
N GLY A 7 -35.27 -20.07 21.81
CA GLY A 7 -35.16 -20.17 23.26
C GLY A 7 -35.43 -18.80 23.90
N ARG A 8 -36.51 -18.76 24.68
CA ARG A 8 -36.96 -17.69 25.58
C ARG A 8 -35.80 -17.07 26.36
N ILE A 9 -35.50 -15.78 26.14
CA ILE A 9 -34.52 -15.03 26.95
C ILE A 9 -35.12 -14.79 28.33
N ASP A 10 -34.58 -15.45 29.35
CA ASP A 10 -34.89 -15.17 30.75
C ASP A 10 -34.22 -13.84 31.17
N LYS A 11 -35.05 -12.85 31.49
CA LYS A 11 -34.61 -11.51 31.94
C LYS A 11 -34.05 -11.52 33.38
N ARG A 12 -33.88 -12.67 34.04
CA ARG A 12 -33.30 -12.78 35.40
C ARG A 12 -31.80 -13.00 35.46
N LEU A 13 -31.09 -13.07 34.33
CA LEU A 13 -29.62 -13.08 34.29
C LEU A 13 -29.02 -11.68 34.13
N ILE A 14 -29.81 -10.65 34.45
CA ILE A 14 -29.31 -9.33 34.83
C ILE A 14 -28.56 -9.51 36.15
N GLY A 15 -27.23 -9.45 36.12
CA GLY A 15 -26.44 -9.32 37.35
C GLY A 15 -25.48 -10.47 37.61
N ARG A 16 -24.49 -10.61 36.74
CA ARG A 16 -23.11 -10.90 37.17
C ARG A 16 -22.19 -10.34 36.09
N ALA A 17 -21.68 -9.15 36.36
CA ALA A 17 -20.61 -8.55 35.59
C ALA A 17 -19.41 -9.49 35.65
N VAL A 18 -19.24 -10.33 34.63
CA VAL A 18 -17.95 -10.95 34.38
C VAL A 18 -17.09 -9.83 33.82
N LYS A 19 -16.32 -9.20 34.70
CA LYS A 19 -15.26 -8.26 34.32
C LYS A 19 -14.15 -9.07 33.66
N ILE A 20 -14.38 -9.48 32.42
CA ILE A 20 -13.30 -9.94 31.55
C ILE A 20 -12.44 -8.69 31.36
N ARG A 21 -11.30 -8.63 32.07
CA ARG A 21 -10.21 -7.75 31.63
C ARG A 21 -9.74 -8.35 30.32
N SER A 22 -10.43 -8.05 29.23
CA SER A 22 -9.89 -8.26 27.91
C SER A 22 -8.66 -7.37 27.87
N ILE A 23 -7.49 -7.98 28.04
CA ILE A 23 -6.26 -7.42 27.50
C ILE A 23 -6.56 -7.28 26.01
N GLY A 24 -7.07 -6.09 25.67
CA GLY A 24 -7.43 -5.72 24.32
C GLY A 24 -6.13 -5.53 23.57
N ILE A 25 -5.49 -6.64 23.20
CA ILE A 25 -4.51 -6.61 22.13
C ILE A 25 -5.34 -6.32 20.89
N ARG A 26 -5.60 -5.04 20.63
CA ARG A 26 -5.81 -4.60 19.26
C ARG A 26 -4.49 -4.92 18.57
N LEU A 27 -4.44 -6.07 17.89
CA LEU A 27 -3.58 -6.24 16.73
C LEU A 27 -4.00 -5.16 15.75
N ARG A 28 -3.47 -3.95 15.95
CA ARG A 28 -3.62 -2.88 14.99
C ARG A 28 -2.69 -3.31 13.88
N TRP A 29 -3.26 -3.82 12.79
CA TRP A 29 -2.54 -3.96 11.53
C TRP A 29 -1.82 -2.64 11.30
N ARG A 30 -0.50 -2.67 11.43
CA ARG A 30 0.32 -1.48 11.20
C ARG A 30 0.66 -1.53 9.73
N VAL A 31 0.30 -0.47 9.01
CA VAL A 31 0.76 -0.27 7.64
C VAL A 31 2.28 -0.40 7.64
N THR A 32 2.80 -1.21 6.72
CA THR A 32 4.23 -1.39 6.54
C THR A 32 4.72 -0.29 5.59
N PRO A 33 5.74 0.50 5.97
CA PRO A 33 6.34 1.48 5.07
C PRO A 33 6.87 0.82 3.79
N LEU A 34 6.67 1.48 2.65
CA LEU A 34 6.99 0.94 1.33
C LEU A 34 7.65 2.01 0.45
N LEU A 35 8.75 1.62 -0.20
CA LEU A 35 9.47 2.45 -1.16
C LEU A 35 9.52 1.73 -2.51
N PHE A 36 9.05 2.40 -3.55
CA PHE A 36 9.28 2.02 -4.94
C PHE A 36 10.39 2.88 -5.52
N THR A 37 11.38 2.28 -6.16
CA THR A 37 12.57 3.01 -6.64
C THR A 37 12.69 3.11 -8.16
N GLU A 38 11.79 2.50 -8.92
CA GLU A 38 11.92 2.38 -10.39
C GLU A 38 10.59 2.61 -11.13
N GLY A 39 9.74 3.47 -10.59
CA GLY A 39 8.56 3.94 -11.31
C GLY A 39 7.44 2.92 -11.36
N GLY A 40 6.88 2.74 -12.55
CA GLY A 40 5.59 2.10 -12.78
C GLY A 40 4.53 3.10 -13.23
N ARG A 41 3.34 2.58 -13.50
CA ARG A 41 2.22 3.39 -14.00
C ARG A 41 1.63 4.29 -12.90
N ALA A 42 1.43 5.57 -13.24
CA ALA A 42 0.81 6.55 -12.35
C ALA A 42 -0.54 6.09 -11.79
N ASN A 43 -1.41 5.50 -12.63
CA ASN A 43 -2.72 5.03 -12.22
C ASN A 43 -2.69 3.85 -11.22
N GLN A 44 -1.62 3.04 -11.18
CA GLN A 44 -1.47 1.98 -10.17
C GLN A 44 -0.92 2.56 -8.87
N TYR A 45 0.07 3.45 -8.95
CA TYR A 45 0.59 4.12 -7.77
C TYR A 45 -0.49 4.94 -7.05
N ALA A 46 -1.37 5.63 -7.78
CA ALA A 46 -2.50 6.35 -7.21
C ALA A 46 -3.43 5.45 -6.38
N LYS A 47 -3.63 4.18 -6.78
CA LYS A 47 -4.41 3.21 -5.99
C LYS A 47 -3.70 2.86 -4.68
N ILE A 48 -2.38 2.68 -4.71
CA ILE A 48 -1.57 2.37 -3.53
C ILE A 48 -1.57 3.58 -2.58
N GLN A 49 -1.32 4.79 -3.08
CA GLN A 49 -1.40 6.01 -2.27
C GLN A 49 -2.77 6.17 -1.61
N ARG A 50 -3.85 5.89 -2.35
CA ARG A 50 -5.21 5.91 -1.79
C ARG A 50 -5.40 4.88 -0.67
N ALA A 51 -4.86 3.67 -0.82
CA ALA A 51 -4.92 2.64 0.22
C ALA A 51 -4.19 3.08 1.49
N TYR A 52 -2.98 3.65 1.36
CA TYR A 52 -2.23 4.20 2.50
C TYR A 52 -2.94 5.39 3.16
N ALA A 53 -3.59 6.24 2.37
CA ALA A 53 -4.38 7.37 2.89
C ALA A 53 -5.60 6.89 3.71
N LEU A 54 -6.30 5.84 3.27
CA LEU A 54 -7.43 5.25 4.01
C LEU A 54 -7.02 4.70 5.38
N GLU A 55 -5.77 4.25 5.50
CA GLU A 55 -5.18 3.77 6.75
C GLU A 55 -4.53 4.90 7.59
N ASN A 56 -4.72 6.17 7.21
CA ASN A 56 -4.11 7.34 7.86
C ASN A 56 -2.58 7.30 7.86
N ALA A 57 -1.96 6.75 6.81
CA ALA A 57 -0.52 6.62 6.66
C ALA A 57 -0.02 7.06 5.26
N PRO A 58 -0.48 8.18 4.68
CA PRO A 58 -0.11 8.57 3.31
C PRO A 58 1.40 8.72 3.09
N ASP A 59 2.14 9.16 4.11
CA ASP A 59 3.59 9.38 4.04
C ASP A 59 4.43 8.10 4.18
N GLN A 60 3.78 6.96 4.44
CA GLN A 60 4.46 5.66 4.54
C GLN A 60 4.66 4.97 3.19
N VAL A 61 4.18 5.55 2.09
CA VAL A 61 4.49 5.08 0.75
C VAL A 61 5.21 6.18 -0.04
N GLN A 62 6.30 5.81 -0.69
CA GLN A 62 7.12 6.71 -1.50
C GLN A 62 7.45 6.06 -2.85
N LEU A 63 7.57 6.88 -3.88
CA LEU A 63 7.88 6.46 -5.25
C LEU A 63 8.97 7.36 -5.83
N HIS A 64 10.02 6.73 -6.35
CA HIS A 64 10.94 7.31 -7.33
C HIS A 64 10.71 6.64 -8.68
N HIS A 65 10.90 7.42 -9.76
CA HIS A 65 10.95 6.89 -11.12
C HIS A 65 12.39 6.61 -11.54
N CYS A 66 12.59 5.85 -12.62
CA CYS A 66 13.90 5.78 -13.26
C CYS A 66 14.37 7.19 -13.66
N GLU A 67 15.68 7.42 -13.69
CA GLU A 67 16.30 8.75 -13.90
C GLU A 67 15.75 9.48 -15.14
N GLN A 68 15.56 8.78 -16.27
CA GLN A 68 15.01 9.37 -17.49
C GLN A 68 13.54 9.80 -17.39
N TYR A 69 12.84 9.34 -16.34
CA TYR A 69 11.44 9.61 -16.07
C TYR A 69 11.22 10.34 -14.73
N GLU A 70 12.26 10.89 -14.11
CA GLU A 70 12.12 11.62 -12.84
C GLU A 70 11.27 12.88 -13.03
N ASP A 71 11.55 13.64 -14.10
CA ASP A 71 10.76 14.80 -14.50
C ASP A 71 9.34 14.39 -14.93
N PRO A 72 8.28 14.87 -14.26
CA PRO A 72 6.91 14.63 -14.69
C PRO A 72 6.61 14.99 -16.15
N ALA A 73 7.27 16.00 -16.73
CA ALA A 73 7.07 16.38 -18.12
C ALA A 73 7.52 15.30 -19.13
N SER A 74 8.41 14.39 -18.71
CA SER A 74 8.84 13.25 -19.52
C SER A 74 7.80 12.12 -19.58
N ARG A 75 6.84 12.10 -18.66
CA ARG A 75 5.86 11.03 -18.48
C ARG A 75 4.54 11.32 -19.20
N LYS A 76 4.54 11.10 -20.52
CA LYS A 76 3.45 11.50 -21.43
C LYS A 76 2.22 10.59 -21.44
N LEU A 77 2.33 9.41 -20.83
CA LEU A 77 1.34 8.32 -20.87
C LEU A 77 0.62 8.10 -19.53
N ASP A 78 0.77 9.01 -18.56
CA ASP A 78 0.23 8.86 -17.20
C ASP A 78 -1.29 8.67 -17.21
N ASP A 79 -1.97 9.45 -18.06
CA ASP A 79 -3.43 9.45 -18.20
C ASP A 79 -3.95 8.59 -19.37
N VAL A 80 -3.06 7.88 -20.07
CA VAL A 80 -3.43 7.09 -21.25
C VAL A 80 -3.86 5.67 -20.82
N PRO A 81 -5.03 5.17 -21.24
CA PRO A 81 -5.42 3.78 -21.02
C PRO A 81 -4.41 2.81 -21.63
N LEU A 82 -4.21 1.65 -21.00
CA LEU A 82 -3.34 0.62 -21.58
C LEU A 82 -4.11 -0.09 -22.69
N PRO A 83 -3.66 -0.05 -23.95
CA PRO A 83 -4.29 -0.80 -25.02
C PRO A 83 -4.05 -2.32 -24.85
N GLU A 84 -4.93 -3.11 -25.47
CA GLU A 84 -4.74 -4.55 -25.57
C GLU A 84 -3.75 -4.89 -26.68
N GLY A 85 -3.08 -6.04 -26.57
CA GLY A 85 -2.19 -6.56 -27.63
C GLY A 85 -0.80 -5.93 -27.70
N LEU A 86 -0.37 -5.19 -26.68
CA LEU A 86 0.97 -4.62 -26.60
C LEU A 86 2.06 -5.69 -26.55
N THR A 87 3.21 -5.38 -27.17
CA THR A 87 4.46 -6.06 -26.87
C THR A 87 5.02 -5.65 -25.50
N TYR A 88 6.07 -6.33 -25.04
CA TYR A 88 6.73 -5.96 -23.79
C TYR A 88 7.39 -4.59 -23.87
N GLU A 89 8.02 -4.27 -25.00
CA GLU A 89 8.70 -3.00 -25.24
C GLU A 89 7.70 -1.84 -25.19
N GLU A 90 6.56 -2.00 -25.88
CA GLU A 90 5.49 -1.00 -25.84
C GLU A 90 4.94 -0.85 -24.42
N TYR A 91 4.72 -1.96 -23.70
CA TYR A 91 4.29 -1.90 -22.31
C TYR A 91 5.27 -1.14 -21.40
N PHE A 92 6.58 -1.32 -21.60
CA PHE A 92 7.60 -0.65 -20.79
C PHE A 92 7.56 0.87 -20.95
N GLU A 93 7.17 1.39 -22.11
CA GLU A 93 6.96 2.83 -22.31
C GLU A 93 5.81 3.35 -21.43
N TYR A 94 4.69 2.62 -21.35
CA TYR A 94 3.56 2.98 -20.49
C TYR A 94 3.89 2.88 -19.00
N ALA A 95 4.78 1.95 -18.63
CA ALA A 95 5.19 1.72 -17.26
C ALA A 95 6.41 2.56 -16.83
N TYR A 96 6.99 3.35 -17.74
CA TYR A 96 8.19 4.15 -17.51
C TYR A 96 9.35 3.31 -16.96
N VAL A 97 9.57 2.16 -17.58
CA VAL A 97 10.65 1.24 -17.22
C VAL A 97 11.88 1.51 -18.07
N ASN A 98 13.04 1.61 -17.43
CA ASN A 98 14.34 1.54 -18.12
C ASN A 98 14.97 0.17 -17.87
N VAL A 99 14.89 -0.72 -18.87
CA VAL A 99 15.37 -2.11 -18.76
C VAL A 99 16.89 -2.18 -18.66
N SER A 100 17.63 -1.37 -19.45
CA SER A 100 19.10 -1.43 -19.49
C SER A 100 19.73 -1.01 -18.16
N GLU A 101 19.05 -0.14 -17.42
CA GLU A 101 19.53 0.39 -16.15
C GLU A 101 18.97 -0.34 -14.93
N HIS A 102 18.13 -1.37 -15.08
CA HIS A 102 17.44 -2.05 -13.97
C HIS A 102 18.42 -2.60 -12.93
N ARG A 103 18.40 -2.04 -11.71
CA ARG A 103 19.29 -2.43 -10.61
C ARG A 103 18.80 -1.91 -9.27
N PHE A 104 19.32 -2.47 -8.19
CA PHE A 104 19.05 -1.96 -6.85
C PHE A 104 19.52 -0.50 -6.68
N ARG A 105 18.57 0.40 -6.42
CA ARG A 105 18.79 1.85 -6.24
C ARG A 105 19.21 2.18 -4.82
N HIS A 106 20.42 1.76 -4.45
CA HIS A 106 20.94 1.94 -3.09
C HIS A 106 20.96 3.41 -2.63
N TRP A 107 21.16 4.36 -3.54
CA TRP A 107 21.13 5.79 -3.23
C TRP A 107 19.75 6.34 -2.83
N HIS A 108 18.65 5.66 -3.19
CA HIS A 108 17.31 5.95 -2.65
C HIS A 108 17.03 5.09 -1.41
N ALA A 109 17.28 3.78 -1.51
CA ALA A 109 16.89 2.82 -0.49
C ALA A 109 17.68 2.99 0.82
N VAL A 110 19.00 3.20 0.78
CA VAL A 110 19.82 3.28 1.99
C VAL A 110 19.49 4.53 2.82
N PRO A 111 19.42 5.75 2.25
CA PRO A 111 18.98 6.92 3.02
C PRO A 111 17.55 6.78 3.55
N TRP A 112 16.63 6.19 2.76
CA TRP A 112 15.26 5.96 3.20
C TRP A 112 15.20 5.00 4.41
N LEU A 113 15.93 3.88 4.36
CA LEU A 113 16.01 2.93 5.48
C LEU A 113 16.63 3.56 6.72
N ARG A 114 17.69 4.37 6.56
CA ARG A 114 18.31 5.08 7.68
C ARG A 114 17.33 6.00 8.38
N ASN A 115 16.59 6.81 7.63
CA ASN A 115 15.55 7.68 8.19
C ASN A 115 14.43 6.85 8.84
N LEU A 116 13.97 5.78 8.18
CA LEU A 116 12.89 4.93 8.67
C LEU A 116 13.23 4.29 10.03
N PHE A 117 14.46 3.81 10.19
CA PHE A 117 14.93 3.18 11.42
C PHE A 117 15.64 4.14 12.38
N ARG A 118 15.67 5.44 12.07
CA ARG A 118 16.32 6.49 12.87
C ARG A 118 17.78 6.17 13.16
N MET A 119 18.50 5.72 12.13
CA MET A 119 19.93 5.38 12.18
C MET A 119 20.84 6.59 11.95
N ASP A 120 20.27 7.80 11.90
CA ASP A 120 21.02 9.05 11.83
C ASP A 120 21.37 9.50 13.26
N GLY A 121 22.47 8.95 13.77
CA GLY A 121 23.17 9.38 14.97
C GLY A 121 24.54 9.93 14.63
#